data_AF-A0A0P1GMS7-F1
#
_entry.id   AF-A0A0P1GMS7-F1
#
_cell.length_a   1.000
_cell.length_b   1.000
_cell.length_c   1.000
_cell.angle_alpha   90.00
_cell.angle_beta   90.00
_cell.angle_gamma   90.00
#
_symmetry.space_group_name_H-M   'P 1'
#
loop_
_entity.id
_entity.type
_entity.pdbx_description
1 polymer ?
#
loop_
_entity_poly.entity_id
_entity_poly.type
_entity_poly.pdbx_seq_one_letter_code
_entity_poly.pdbx_strand_id
1 'polypeptide(L)'
;MTRTIIESATQTAIMGFDQPFTVIGERINPTGRKILNEELERGDFSRVQADALAQVAAGATVLDINSGAVFSNKMAEDPRYADNNFVEPELMRQLVEKVQEVTDCPLCIDSSVPGALEAGLAAAKGRPLLNSVTGEEERLEVVLPLVKKYNVPVVAISNDDTGISEDPEVRFAVAKKIVERAADFGIPAHDIVVDPLVMPVGAMGTAGLQVFELNHRLRNELGVNTTCGASNISFGLPNRHGINNAFLPMAMATGMTSAIMNPVAIPVGPKKLAEKRAEIEAKGIIIPADMDDETFCQTFGLGSTKPRAGKEMEAIRAANFLTNNDEGGAAWIKFNKAPGDDAAGGRGGRRRRRG
;
A
#
# COMPACT_ATOMS: atom_id res chain seq x y z
N MET A 1 -11.85 -19.48 6.93
CA MET A 1 -10.86 -18.83 6.05
C MET A 1 -10.05 -17.85 6.89
N THR A 2 -8.76 -17.74 6.63
CA THR A 2 -7.84 -16.86 7.36
C THR A 2 -8.24 -15.40 7.16
N ARG A 3 -8.31 -14.65 8.27
CA ARG A 3 -8.63 -13.22 8.28
C ARG A 3 -7.72 -12.50 9.26
N THR A 4 -6.98 -11.51 8.77
CA THR A 4 -6.18 -10.61 9.60
C THR A 4 -6.98 -9.33 9.81
N ILE A 5 -7.11 -8.91 11.06
CA ILE A 5 -7.87 -7.71 11.43
C ILE A 5 -6.89 -6.57 11.72
N ILE A 6 -7.01 -5.47 10.97
CA ILE A 6 -6.21 -4.26 11.13
C ILE A 6 -7.19 -3.12 11.44
N GLU A 7 -7.01 -2.43 12.56
CA GLU A 7 -7.99 -1.47 13.06
C GLU A 7 -7.37 -0.11 13.34
N SER A 8 -8.15 0.94 13.11
CA SER A 8 -7.92 2.26 13.65
C SER A 8 -8.83 2.50 14.87
N ALA A 9 -9.01 3.75 15.29
CA ALA A 9 -9.99 4.11 16.30
C ALA A 9 -11.46 3.81 15.88
N THR A 10 -11.77 3.88 14.58
CA THR A 10 -13.17 3.83 14.09
C THR A 10 -13.38 2.98 12.84
N GLN A 11 -12.32 2.47 12.22
CA GLN A 11 -12.38 1.68 10.99
C GLN A 11 -11.63 0.35 11.14
N THR A 12 -12.11 -0.66 10.42
CA THR A 12 -11.50 -1.99 10.38
C THR A 12 -11.25 -2.37 8.93
N ALA A 13 -10.00 -2.74 8.61
CA ALA A 13 -9.62 -3.43 7.39
C ALA A 13 -9.49 -4.93 7.70
N ILE A 14 -10.10 -5.76 6.86
CA ILE A 14 -10.04 -7.23 6.98
C ILE A 14 -9.28 -7.76 5.78
N MET A 15 -8.07 -8.27 6.01
CA MET A 15 -7.29 -8.95 4.98
C MET A 15 -7.67 -10.43 4.95
N GLY A 16 -8.03 -10.96 3.79
CA GLY A 16 -8.39 -12.37 3.64
C GLY A 16 -8.69 -12.74 2.19
N PHE A 17 -8.71 -14.05 1.91
CA PHE A 17 -8.97 -14.58 0.56
C PHE A 17 -10.40 -14.34 0.07
N ASP A 18 -11.34 -14.14 1.00
CA ASP A 18 -12.76 -13.86 0.75
C ASP A 18 -13.12 -12.39 1.01
N GLN A 19 -12.12 -11.52 0.98
CA GLN A 19 -12.26 -10.08 1.19
C GLN A 19 -11.71 -9.32 -0.01
N PRO A 20 -12.12 -8.05 -0.23
CA PRO A 20 -11.44 -7.18 -1.16
C PRO A 20 -9.93 -7.17 -0.91
N PHE A 21 -9.14 -7.20 -1.99
CA PHE A 21 -7.69 -7.10 -1.92
C PHE A 21 -7.27 -5.85 -1.14
N THR A 22 -6.45 -6.04 -0.11
CA THR A 22 -6.05 -4.96 0.80
C THR A 22 -4.95 -4.13 0.16
N VAL A 23 -5.20 -2.83 -0.02
CA VAL A 23 -4.21 -1.89 -0.57
C VAL A 23 -3.58 -1.13 0.58
N ILE A 24 -2.27 -1.33 0.75
CA ILE A 24 -1.45 -0.64 1.75
C ILE A 24 -0.73 0.51 1.04
N GLY A 25 -1.11 1.75 1.34
CA GLY A 25 -0.57 2.94 0.68
C GLY A 25 0.85 3.27 1.14
N GLU A 26 1.82 3.27 0.23
CA GLU A 26 3.26 3.39 0.53
C GLU A 26 3.82 4.82 0.63
N ARG A 27 3.02 5.86 0.37
CA ARG A 27 3.59 7.19 0.12
C ARG A 27 4.15 7.87 1.37
N ILE A 28 3.75 7.49 2.58
CA ILE A 28 4.25 8.13 3.81
C ILE A 28 5.58 7.47 4.19
N ASN A 29 6.57 7.69 3.33
CA ASN A 29 7.91 7.13 3.43
C ASN A 29 8.93 8.18 2.95
N PRO A 30 9.77 8.75 3.84
CA PRO A 30 10.77 9.74 3.48
C PRO A 30 11.96 9.17 2.71
N THR A 31 12.16 7.85 2.66
CA THR A 31 13.29 7.22 1.96
C THR A 31 13.35 7.67 0.50
N GLY A 32 14.46 8.30 0.10
CA GLY A 32 14.64 8.82 -1.26
C GLY A 32 13.77 10.03 -1.65
N ARG A 33 12.89 10.53 -0.76
CA ARG A 33 12.04 11.70 -1.01
C ARG A 33 12.68 12.95 -0.42
N LYS A 34 13.61 13.57 -1.17
CA LYS A 34 14.37 14.75 -0.71
C LYS A 34 13.51 15.87 -0.12
N ILE A 35 12.44 16.25 -0.83
CA ILE A 35 11.53 17.33 -0.39
C ILE A 35 10.84 16.97 0.94
N LEU A 36 10.38 15.72 1.09
CA LEU A 36 9.73 15.27 2.31
C LEU A 36 10.73 15.24 3.49
N ASN A 37 11.98 14.82 3.27
CA ASN A 37 13.02 14.88 4.30
C ASN A 37 13.23 16.32 4.80
N GLU A 38 13.39 17.28 3.88
CA GLU A 38 13.60 18.69 4.23
C GLU A 38 12.41 19.29 4.98
N GLU A 39 11.18 18.90 4.65
CA GLU A 39 9.96 19.33 5.35
C GLU A 39 9.91 18.74 6.78
N LEU A 40 10.08 17.43 6.92
CA LEU A 40 10.08 16.74 8.22
C LEU A 40 11.18 17.25 9.15
N GLU A 41 12.36 17.54 8.60
CA GLU A 41 13.48 18.10 9.36
C GLU A 41 13.13 19.45 10.01
N ARG A 42 12.31 20.26 9.34
CA ARG A 42 11.78 21.54 9.85
C ARG A 42 10.51 21.40 10.68
N GLY A 43 10.01 20.18 10.89
CA GLY A 43 8.76 19.92 11.60
C GLY A 43 7.50 20.22 10.78
N ASP A 44 7.60 20.26 9.45
CA ASP A 44 6.46 20.44 8.55
C ASP A 44 5.91 19.07 8.10
N PHE A 45 4.72 18.73 8.59
CA PHE A 45 4.01 17.48 8.31
C PHE A 45 2.86 17.66 7.31
N SER A 46 2.72 18.84 6.70
CA SER A 46 1.60 19.15 5.80
C SER A 46 1.54 18.18 4.61
N ARG A 47 2.70 17.80 4.05
CA ARG A 47 2.79 16.81 2.98
C ARG A 47 2.37 15.41 3.43
N VAL A 48 2.71 15.02 4.66
CA VAL A 48 2.32 13.71 5.23
C VAL A 48 0.79 13.62 5.30
N GLN A 49 0.15 14.66 5.82
CA GLN A 49 -1.31 14.74 5.91
C GLN A 49 -1.97 14.75 4.52
N ALA A 50 -1.41 15.49 3.57
CA ALA A 50 -1.89 15.52 2.19
C ALA A 50 -1.74 14.15 1.49
N ASP A 51 -0.60 13.48 1.66
CA ASP A 51 -0.35 12.13 1.11
C ASP A 51 -1.28 11.10 1.77
N ALA A 52 -1.57 11.19 3.07
CA ALA A 52 -2.55 10.33 3.74
C ALA A 52 -3.95 10.44 3.12
N LEU A 53 -4.47 11.67 3.03
CA LEU A 53 -5.79 11.94 2.44
C LEU A 53 -5.87 11.50 0.97
N ALA A 54 -4.83 11.76 0.18
CA ALA A 54 -4.76 11.38 -1.22
C ALA A 54 -4.81 9.86 -1.42
N GLN A 55 -4.09 9.11 -0.58
CA GLN A 55 -4.07 7.64 -0.65
C GLN A 55 -5.41 7.03 -0.28
N VAL A 56 -6.04 7.53 0.78
CA VAL A 56 -7.38 7.08 1.19
C VAL A 56 -8.41 7.39 0.10
N ALA A 57 -8.37 8.60 -0.47
CA ALA A 57 -9.25 8.98 -1.59
C ALA A 57 -9.03 8.12 -2.85
N ALA A 58 -7.80 7.64 -3.07
CA ALA A 58 -7.48 6.71 -4.14
C ALA A 58 -7.95 5.26 -3.86
N GLY A 59 -8.27 4.93 -2.61
CA GLY A 59 -8.81 3.64 -2.19
C GLY A 59 -7.83 2.75 -1.42
N ALA A 60 -6.75 3.30 -0.85
CA ALA A 60 -6.00 2.58 0.17
C ALA A 60 -6.89 2.27 1.37
N THR A 61 -6.79 1.04 1.87
CA THR A 61 -7.53 0.55 3.05
C THR A 61 -6.64 0.44 4.29
N VAL A 62 -5.33 0.54 4.10
CA VAL A 62 -4.31 0.67 5.15
C VAL A 62 -3.27 1.70 4.68
N LEU A 63 -2.67 2.47 5.58
CA LEU A 63 -1.57 3.39 5.27
C LEU A 63 -0.26 2.92 5.90
N ASP A 64 0.76 2.70 5.09
CA ASP A 64 2.11 2.42 5.55
C ASP A 64 2.79 3.71 6.03
N ILE A 65 3.32 3.68 7.24
CA ILE A 65 3.98 4.81 7.91
C ILE A 65 5.43 4.41 8.17
N ASN A 66 6.34 4.92 7.35
CA ASN A 66 7.77 4.66 7.45
C ASN A 66 8.51 5.91 7.94
N SER A 67 9.39 5.73 8.94
CA SER A 67 10.17 6.81 9.57
C SER A 67 11.62 6.92 9.10
N GLY A 68 12.04 6.19 8.06
CA GLY A 68 13.41 6.13 7.53
C GLY A 68 13.88 7.43 6.86
N ALA A 69 14.02 8.50 7.65
CA ALA A 69 14.41 9.82 7.19
C ALA A 69 15.91 10.06 7.34
N VAL A 70 16.45 10.88 6.43
CA VAL A 70 17.84 11.35 6.48
C VAL A 70 17.82 12.87 6.64
N PHE A 71 18.01 13.33 7.88
CA PHE A 71 18.03 14.75 8.23
C PHE A 71 19.42 15.34 8.06
N SER A 72 19.79 15.61 6.80
CA SER A 72 21.14 16.03 6.43
C SER A 72 21.60 17.35 7.08
N ASN A 73 20.68 18.31 7.31
CA ASN A 73 21.05 19.60 7.90
C ASN A 73 21.28 19.44 9.41
N LYS A 74 20.41 18.72 10.12
CA LYS A 74 20.56 18.40 11.55
C LYS A 74 21.73 17.48 11.81
N MET A 75 22.03 16.55 10.91
CA MET A 75 23.23 15.70 11.01
C MET A 75 24.52 16.50 10.91
N ALA A 76 24.53 17.61 10.18
CA ALA A 76 25.68 18.52 10.14
C ALA A 76 25.86 19.31 11.46
N GLU A 77 24.79 19.49 12.23
CA GLU A 77 24.80 20.21 13.51
C GLU A 77 25.01 19.28 14.72
N ASP A 78 24.41 18.08 14.69
CA ASP A 78 24.46 17.06 15.73
C ASP A 78 24.63 15.66 15.10
N PRO A 79 25.78 14.99 15.31
CA PRO A 79 26.09 13.72 14.67
C PRO A 79 25.16 12.58 15.09
N ARG A 80 24.38 12.73 16.17
CA ARG A 80 23.39 11.72 16.58
C ARG A 80 22.28 11.54 15.54
N TYR A 81 22.02 12.55 14.70
CA TYR A 81 21.05 12.43 13.60
C TYR A 81 21.51 11.49 12.47
N ALA A 82 22.74 10.97 12.53
CA ALA A 82 23.18 9.87 11.66
C ALA A 82 22.70 8.49 12.15
N ASP A 83 22.25 8.37 13.39
CA ASP A 83 21.76 7.13 13.98
C ASP A 83 20.23 7.07 13.91
N ASN A 84 19.71 6.13 13.13
CA ASN A 84 18.27 5.91 13.01
C ASN A 84 17.62 5.51 14.35
N ASN A 85 18.36 4.89 15.28
CA ASN A 85 17.84 4.60 16.63
C ASN A 85 17.57 5.88 17.44
N PHE A 86 18.22 6.99 17.08
CA PHE A 86 17.96 8.30 17.68
C PHE A 86 16.84 9.05 16.96
N VAL A 87 16.80 9.00 15.63
CA VAL A 87 15.86 9.80 14.82
C VAL A 87 14.48 9.16 14.67
N GLU A 88 14.44 7.88 14.32
CA GLU A 88 13.20 7.22 13.89
C GLU A 88 12.14 7.10 15.00
N PRO A 89 12.46 6.81 16.28
CA PRO A 89 11.42 6.63 17.30
C PRO A 89 10.52 7.85 17.51
N GLU A 90 11.12 9.04 17.63
CA GLU A 90 10.35 10.27 17.80
C GLU A 90 9.64 10.67 16.50
N LEU A 91 10.30 10.49 15.35
CA LEU A 91 9.68 10.78 14.06
C LEU A 91 8.47 9.87 13.80
N MET A 92 8.57 8.58 14.09
CA MET A 92 7.47 7.62 13.94
C MET A 92 6.25 8.03 14.76
N ARG A 93 6.46 8.38 16.04
CA ARG A 93 5.40 8.90 16.92
C ARG A 93 4.70 10.11 16.30
N GLN A 94 5.49 11.10 15.82
CA GLN A 94 4.96 12.31 15.19
C GLN A 94 4.19 12.02 13.89
N LEU A 95 4.71 11.14 13.03
CA LEU A 95 4.05 10.74 11.79
C LEU A 95 2.70 10.08 12.07
N VAL A 96 2.65 9.11 12.99
CA VAL A 96 1.42 8.42 13.38
C VAL A 96 0.39 9.40 13.93
N GLU A 97 0.77 10.31 14.82
CA GLU A 97 -0.12 11.33 15.36
C GLU A 97 -0.68 12.24 14.25
N LYS A 98 0.18 12.72 13.35
CA LYS A 98 -0.21 13.64 12.27
C LYS A 98 -1.12 13.00 11.24
N VAL A 99 -0.95 11.71 10.94
CA VAL A 99 -1.84 10.98 10.04
C VAL A 99 -3.21 10.77 10.68
N GLN A 100 -3.25 10.37 11.95
CA GLN A 100 -4.51 10.16 12.68
C GLN A 100 -5.30 11.45 12.95
N GLU A 101 -4.68 12.64 12.81
CA GLU A 101 -5.39 13.93 12.85
C GLU A 101 -6.32 14.14 11.64
N VAL A 102 -6.04 13.47 10.50
CA VAL A 102 -6.73 13.76 9.23
C VAL A 102 -7.48 12.56 8.64
N THR A 103 -7.24 11.35 9.14
CA THR A 103 -7.92 10.14 8.65
C THR A 103 -8.01 9.07 9.74
N ASP A 104 -9.09 8.29 9.67
CA ASP A 104 -9.29 7.09 10.49
C ASP A 104 -8.87 5.81 9.74
N CYS A 105 -8.11 5.91 8.64
CA CYS A 105 -7.62 4.73 7.93
C CYS A 105 -6.68 3.91 8.84
N PRO A 106 -6.84 2.56 8.93
CA PRO A 106 -5.91 1.71 9.66
C PRO A 106 -4.46 1.88 9.21
N LEU A 107 -3.52 1.72 10.14
CA LEU A 107 -2.09 2.00 9.91
C LEU A 107 -1.27 0.71 9.81
N CYS A 108 -0.17 0.80 9.08
CA CYS A 108 0.93 -0.16 9.03
C CYS A 108 2.20 0.57 9.50
N ILE A 109 2.76 0.16 10.64
CA ILE A 109 3.94 0.78 11.26
C ILE A 109 5.18 0.13 10.66
N ASP A 110 5.92 0.88 9.85
CA ASP A 110 7.06 0.37 9.07
C ASP A 110 8.40 0.93 9.57
N SER A 111 9.23 0.06 10.17
CA SER A 111 10.61 0.40 10.49
C SER A 111 11.49 -0.83 10.73
N SER A 112 12.77 -0.69 10.38
CA SER A 112 13.83 -1.62 10.81
C SER A 112 14.31 -1.34 12.25
N VAL A 113 13.96 -0.22 12.86
CA VAL A 113 14.37 0.17 14.21
C VAL A 113 13.35 -0.30 15.25
N PRO A 114 13.69 -1.21 16.19
CA PRO A 114 12.75 -1.69 17.21
C PRO A 114 12.14 -0.58 18.07
N GLY A 115 12.92 0.46 18.41
CA GLY A 115 12.41 1.61 19.15
C GLY A 115 11.36 2.41 18.38
N ALA A 116 11.45 2.46 17.05
CA ALA A 116 10.46 3.12 16.20
C ALA A 116 9.19 2.29 16.07
N LEU A 117 9.33 0.96 15.93
CA LEU A 117 8.17 0.05 16.00
C LEU A 117 7.42 0.24 17.32
N GLU A 118 8.10 0.21 18.46
CA GLU A 118 7.45 0.39 19.76
C GLU A 118 6.80 1.78 19.91
N ALA A 119 7.47 2.85 19.48
CA ALA A 119 6.92 4.21 19.52
C ALA A 119 5.68 4.36 18.63
N GLY A 120 5.71 3.78 17.42
CA GLY A 120 4.58 3.77 16.50
C GLY A 120 3.39 2.98 17.03
N LEU A 121 3.62 1.78 17.59
CA LEU A 121 2.58 0.96 18.21
C LEU A 121 1.95 1.65 19.42
N ALA A 122 2.74 2.34 20.25
CA ALA A 122 2.25 3.09 21.39
C ALA A 122 1.41 4.32 20.99
N ALA A 123 1.74 4.96 19.86
CA ALA A 123 1.03 6.15 19.35
C ALA A 123 -0.22 5.81 18.51
N ALA A 124 -0.25 4.62 17.89
CA ALA A 124 -1.35 4.18 17.06
C ALA A 124 -2.61 3.89 17.89
N LYS A 125 -3.75 4.34 17.40
CA LYS A 125 -5.07 4.04 17.95
C LYS A 125 -5.64 2.83 17.21
N GLY A 126 -6.09 1.82 17.93
CA GLY A 126 -6.62 0.58 17.36
C GLY A 126 -5.58 -0.53 17.33
N ARG A 127 -5.53 -1.27 16.23
CA ARG A 127 -4.73 -2.48 16.05
C ARG A 127 -3.98 -2.41 14.72
N PRO A 128 -2.86 -1.66 14.65
CA PRO A 128 -2.13 -1.47 13.40
C PRO A 128 -1.41 -2.75 12.96
N LEU A 129 -1.04 -2.84 11.68
CA LEU A 129 -0.12 -3.85 11.18
C LEU A 129 1.32 -3.46 11.52
N LEU A 130 2.15 -4.39 12.01
CA LEU A 130 3.58 -4.18 12.23
C LEU A 130 4.35 -4.62 10.98
N ASN A 131 5.19 -3.75 10.41
CA ASN A 131 6.07 -4.05 9.29
C ASN A 131 7.54 -3.77 9.71
N SER A 132 8.38 -4.76 9.96
CA SER A 132 8.18 -6.21 9.86
C SER A 132 9.09 -6.98 10.82
N VAL A 133 8.94 -8.30 10.82
CA VAL A 133 9.90 -9.27 11.35
C VAL A 133 10.49 -10.12 10.21
N THR A 134 11.73 -10.55 10.37
CA THR A 134 12.47 -11.48 9.48
C THR A 134 12.71 -12.81 10.21
N GLY A 135 13.23 -13.80 9.50
CA GLY A 135 13.58 -15.11 10.04
C GLY A 135 14.88 -15.17 10.83
N GLU A 136 15.62 -14.07 10.95
CA GLU A 136 16.80 -13.97 11.82
C GLU A 136 16.40 -14.15 13.29
N GLU A 137 17.13 -15.00 14.02
CA GLU A 137 16.79 -15.37 15.39
C GLU A 137 16.72 -14.15 16.33
N GLU A 138 17.73 -13.28 16.24
CA GLU A 138 17.80 -12.05 17.02
C GLU A 138 16.62 -11.11 16.73
N ARG A 139 16.14 -11.09 15.47
CA ARG A 139 14.99 -10.27 15.10
C ARG A 139 13.69 -10.82 15.65
N LEU A 140 13.49 -12.14 15.61
CA LEU A 140 12.32 -12.80 16.16
C LEU A 140 12.19 -12.54 17.67
N GLU A 141 13.29 -12.69 18.41
CA GLU A 141 13.35 -12.47 19.87
C GLU A 141 13.10 -11.02 20.29
N VAL A 142 13.29 -10.05 19.38
CA VAL A 142 12.99 -8.64 19.64
C VAL A 142 11.57 -8.26 19.23
N VAL A 143 11.13 -8.68 18.04
CA VAL A 143 9.87 -8.20 17.44
C VAL A 143 8.66 -9.01 17.91
N LEU A 144 8.74 -10.35 18.03
CA LEU A 144 7.57 -11.16 18.43
C LEU A 144 7.04 -10.81 19.83
N PRO A 145 7.88 -10.50 20.84
CA PRO A 145 7.39 -9.96 22.11
C PRO A 145 6.60 -8.66 21.97
N LEU A 146 7.01 -7.76 21.06
CA LEU A 146 6.26 -6.53 20.78
C LEU A 146 4.92 -6.84 20.14
N VAL A 147 4.89 -7.71 19.12
CA VAL A 147 3.67 -8.17 18.45
C VAL A 147 2.68 -8.74 19.48
N LYS A 148 3.17 -9.57 20.40
CA LYS A 148 2.36 -10.16 21.47
C LYS A 148 1.90 -9.12 22.49
N LYS A 149 2.78 -8.21 22.93
CA LYS A 149 2.49 -7.14 23.91
C LYS A 149 1.36 -6.23 23.42
N TYR A 150 1.42 -5.80 22.15
CA TYR A 150 0.45 -4.89 21.56
C TYR A 150 -0.74 -5.62 20.91
N ASN A 151 -0.71 -6.96 20.84
CA ASN A 151 -1.74 -7.78 20.20
C ASN A 151 -2.06 -7.34 18.76
N VAL A 152 -1.03 -7.20 17.94
CA VAL A 152 -1.12 -6.71 16.55
C VAL A 152 -0.77 -7.80 15.55
N PRO A 153 -1.23 -7.72 14.29
CA PRO A 153 -0.69 -8.53 13.21
C PRO A 153 0.70 -8.04 12.77
N VAL A 154 1.46 -8.91 12.11
CA VAL A 154 2.84 -8.62 11.70
C VAL A 154 3.14 -9.13 10.29
N VAL A 155 3.85 -8.32 9.52
CA VAL A 155 4.47 -8.73 8.26
C VAL A 155 5.71 -9.58 8.56
N ALA A 156 5.73 -10.80 8.04
CA ALA A 156 6.83 -11.75 8.15
C ALA A 156 7.57 -11.85 6.81
N ILE A 157 8.72 -11.19 6.71
CA ILE A 157 9.54 -11.22 5.50
C ILE A 157 10.30 -12.54 5.44
N SER A 158 10.19 -13.26 4.32
CA SER A 158 10.92 -14.52 4.06
C SER A 158 12.41 -14.31 3.75
N ASN A 159 13.10 -13.61 4.65
CA ASN A 159 14.55 -13.41 4.69
C ASN A 159 15.09 -13.94 6.01
N ASP A 160 16.32 -14.47 6.02
CA ASP A 160 17.03 -14.83 7.25
C ASP A 160 18.51 -14.45 7.18
N ASP A 161 19.32 -15.01 8.08
CA ASP A 161 20.76 -14.76 8.21
C ASP A 161 21.55 -15.08 6.92
N THR A 162 20.97 -15.87 6.01
CA THR A 162 21.57 -16.22 4.71
C THR A 162 21.25 -15.21 3.60
N GLY A 163 20.38 -14.24 3.88
CA GLY A 163 19.91 -13.23 2.93
C GLY A 163 18.76 -13.73 2.06
N ILE A 164 18.50 -13.00 0.96
CA ILE A 164 17.36 -13.28 0.09
C ILE A 164 17.70 -14.45 -0.83
N SER A 165 17.06 -15.59 -0.61
CA SER A 165 17.20 -16.75 -1.48
C SER A 165 16.36 -16.62 -2.75
N GLU A 166 16.95 -16.95 -3.90
CA GLU A 166 16.24 -17.09 -5.17
C GLU A 166 15.34 -18.33 -5.20
N ASP A 167 15.59 -19.31 -4.34
CA ASP A 167 14.83 -20.56 -4.25
C ASP A 167 13.49 -20.33 -3.51
N PRO A 168 12.33 -20.55 -4.16
CA PRO A 168 11.03 -20.48 -3.51
C PRO A 168 10.87 -21.44 -2.33
N GLU A 169 11.53 -22.60 -2.34
CA GLU A 169 11.46 -23.58 -1.25
C GLU A 169 12.13 -23.05 0.01
N VAL A 170 13.26 -22.38 -0.14
CA VAL A 170 13.96 -21.73 0.97
C VAL A 170 13.10 -20.62 1.55
N ARG A 171 12.51 -19.77 0.70
CA ARG A 171 11.61 -18.70 1.15
C ARG A 171 10.38 -19.25 1.88
N PHE A 172 9.79 -20.34 1.38
CA PHE A 172 8.69 -21.04 2.06
C PHE A 172 9.12 -21.59 3.43
N ALA A 173 10.31 -22.20 3.52
CA ALA A 173 10.85 -22.73 4.78
C ALA A 173 11.08 -21.62 5.81
N VAL A 174 11.59 -20.45 5.39
CA VAL A 174 11.73 -19.27 6.26
C VAL A 174 10.37 -18.78 6.73
N ALA A 175 9.38 -18.63 5.84
CA ALA A 175 8.02 -18.26 6.22
C ALA A 175 7.43 -19.22 7.27
N LYS A 176 7.59 -20.53 7.05
CA LYS A 176 7.16 -21.57 7.98
C LYS A 176 7.85 -21.45 9.34
N LYS A 177 9.18 -21.24 9.35
CA LYS A 177 9.95 -20.98 10.58
C LYS A 177 9.37 -19.80 11.36
N ILE A 178 9.10 -18.68 10.70
CA ILE A 178 8.54 -17.48 11.37
C ILE A 178 7.15 -17.77 11.96
N VAL A 179 6.28 -18.48 11.23
CA VAL A 179 4.95 -18.88 11.73
C VAL A 179 5.05 -19.79 12.96
N GLU A 180 5.93 -20.79 12.93
CA GLU A 180 6.16 -21.70 14.05
C GLU A 180 6.69 -20.95 15.27
N ARG A 181 7.64 -20.03 15.06
CA ARG A 181 8.19 -19.20 16.13
C ARG A 181 7.17 -18.23 16.70
N ALA A 182 6.34 -17.62 15.86
CA ALA A 182 5.24 -16.78 16.33
C ALA A 182 4.25 -17.56 17.21
N ALA A 183 4.02 -18.84 16.90
CA ALA A 183 3.16 -19.71 17.71
C ALA A 183 3.74 -19.96 19.11
N ASP A 184 5.07 -20.04 19.28
CA ASP A 184 5.73 -20.16 20.58
C ASP A 184 5.46 -18.94 21.49
N PHE A 185 5.28 -17.75 20.91
CA PHE A 185 4.86 -16.53 21.61
C PHE A 185 3.32 -16.40 21.74
N GLY A 186 2.57 -17.39 21.26
CA GLY A 186 1.11 -17.40 21.26
C GLY A 186 0.49 -16.38 20.32
N ILE A 187 1.13 -16.10 19.18
CA ILE A 187 0.60 -15.29 18.09
C ILE A 187 -0.05 -16.24 17.07
N PRO A 188 -1.33 -16.06 16.72
CA PRO A 188 -2.01 -16.97 15.82
C PRO A 188 -1.56 -16.78 14.37
N ALA A 189 -1.57 -17.84 13.57
CA ALA A 189 -1.17 -17.79 12.16
C ALA A 189 -1.95 -16.76 11.32
N HIS A 190 -3.21 -16.47 11.67
CA HIS A 190 -4.00 -15.45 10.95
C HIS A 190 -3.54 -14.01 11.22
N ASP A 191 -2.66 -13.78 12.19
CA ASP A 191 -2.02 -12.49 12.42
C ASP A 191 -0.63 -12.40 11.77
N ILE A 192 -0.18 -13.45 11.09
CA ILE A 192 1.04 -13.46 10.30
C ILE A 192 0.69 -13.18 8.84
N VAL A 193 1.24 -12.09 8.30
CA VAL A 193 1.13 -11.70 6.90
C VAL A 193 2.48 -11.93 6.23
N VAL A 194 2.64 -12.97 5.44
CA VAL A 194 3.94 -13.31 4.85
C VAL A 194 4.25 -12.41 3.66
N ASP A 195 5.43 -11.79 3.63
CA ASP A 195 6.03 -11.23 2.42
C ASP A 195 7.05 -12.23 1.86
N PRO A 196 6.74 -12.91 0.74
CA PRO A 196 7.60 -13.91 0.14
C PRO A 196 8.76 -13.31 -0.69
N LEU A 197 8.99 -11.99 -0.62
CA LEU A 197 10.02 -11.25 -1.36
C LEU A 197 9.93 -11.46 -2.88
N VAL A 198 9.16 -10.60 -3.52
CA VAL A 198 8.98 -10.64 -4.97
C VAL A 198 10.25 -10.17 -5.68
N MET A 199 10.86 -11.07 -6.46
CA MET A 199 12.06 -10.77 -7.24
C MET A 199 11.73 -10.01 -8.54
N PRO A 200 12.61 -9.12 -9.04
CA PRO A 200 12.39 -8.43 -10.31
C PRO A 200 12.41 -9.38 -11.51
N VAL A 201 11.34 -9.37 -12.33
CA VAL A 201 11.25 -10.25 -13.51
C VAL A 201 12.28 -9.91 -14.59
N GLY A 202 12.78 -8.67 -14.61
CA GLY A 202 13.87 -8.26 -15.50
C GLY A 202 15.22 -8.91 -15.18
N ALA A 203 15.44 -9.29 -13.92
CA ALA A 203 16.64 -10.02 -13.50
C ALA A 203 16.44 -11.54 -13.53
N MET A 204 15.22 -11.99 -13.19
CA MET A 204 14.86 -13.41 -13.13
C MET A 204 13.55 -13.65 -13.88
N GLY A 205 13.62 -14.16 -15.11
CA GLY A 205 12.44 -14.33 -15.97
C GLY A 205 11.35 -15.26 -15.40
N THR A 206 11.71 -16.13 -14.46
CA THR A 206 10.78 -17.03 -13.75
C THR A 206 10.18 -16.43 -12.47
N ALA A 207 10.56 -15.22 -12.06
CA ALA A 207 10.15 -14.63 -10.79
C ALA A 207 8.63 -14.59 -10.61
N GLY A 208 7.89 -14.29 -11.68
CA GLY A 208 6.42 -14.31 -11.68
C GLY A 208 5.83 -15.69 -11.39
N LEU A 209 6.33 -16.73 -12.05
CA LEU A 209 5.87 -18.11 -11.81
C LEU A 209 6.18 -18.56 -10.38
N GLN A 210 7.38 -18.22 -9.90
CA GLN A 210 7.83 -18.57 -8.55
C GLN A 210 6.97 -17.93 -7.47
N VAL A 211 6.67 -16.63 -7.56
CA VAL A 211 5.83 -15.96 -6.56
C VAL A 211 4.39 -16.49 -6.60
N PHE A 212 3.86 -16.81 -7.78
CA PHE A 212 2.51 -17.39 -7.89
C PHE A 212 2.40 -18.77 -7.22
N GLU A 213 3.38 -19.65 -7.45
CA GLU A 213 3.45 -20.95 -6.78
C GLU A 213 3.62 -20.78 -5.26
N LEU A 214 4.52 -19.89 -4.84
CA LEU A 214 4.78 -19.64 -3.43
C LEU A 214 3.53 -19.09 -2.71
N ASN A 215 2.81 -18.14 -3.31
CA ASN A 215 1.54 -17.64 -2.77
C ASN A 215 0.50 -18.76 -2.62
N HIS A 216 0.42 -19.67 -3.61
CA HIS A 216 -0.51 -20.79 -3.58
C HIS A 216 -0.21 -21.72 -2.40
N ARG A 217 1.08 -22.03 -2.19
CA ARG A 217 1.54 -22.86 -1.06
C ARG A 217 1.34 -22.18 0.28
N LEU A 218 1.70 -20.91 0.42
CA LEU A 218 1.48 -20.14 1.66
C LEU A 218 0.00 -20.14 2.07
N ARG A 219 -0.91 -19.97 1.10
CA ARG A 219 -2.35 -20.05 1.32
C ARG A 219 -2.81 -21.44 1.77
N ASN A 220 -2.41 -22.50 1.07
CA ASN A 220 -3.02 -23.83 1.25
C ASN A 220 -2.31 -24.68 2.31
N GLU A 221 -1.02 -24.47 2.53
CA GLU A 221 -0.21 -25.25 3.48
C GLU A 221 -0.07 -24.53 4.83
N LEU A 222 0.18 -23.22 4.84
CA LEU A 222 0.35 -22.45 6.09
C LEU A 222 -0.93 -21.71 6.54
N GLY A 223 -1.87 -21.48 5.62
CA GLY A 223 -3.11 -20.78 5.94
C GLY A 223 -2.87 -19.33 6.40
N VAL A 224 -1.86 -18.66 5.84
CA VAL A 224 -1.48 -17.29 6.17
C VAL A 224 -1.87 -16.31 5.05
N ASN A 225 -2.18 -15.08 5.44
CA ASN A 225 -2.32 -13.99 4.47
C ASN A 225 -0.94 -13.60 3.94
N THR A 226 -0.89 -12.94 2.78
CA THR A 226 0.37 -12.55 2.14
C THR A 226 0.34 -11.13 1.59
N THR A 227 1.50 -10.49 1.59
CA THR A 227 1.72 -9.14 1.08
C THR A 227 2.95 -9.10 0.17
N CYS A 228 3.15 -7.99 -0.54
CA CYS A 228 4.44 -7.68 -1.18
C CYS A 228 4.55 -6.18 -1.47
N GLY A 229 5.78 -5.70 -1.71
CA GLY A 229 5.99 -4.47 -2.47
C GLY A 229 5.61 -4.66 -3.94
N ALA A 230 4.46 -4.12 -4.37
CA ALA A 230 3.91 -4.37 -5.71
C ALA A 230 4.87 -3.96 -6.84
N SER A 231 5.71 -2.97 -6.58
CA SER A 231 6.62 -2.41 -7.59
C SER A 231 7.88 -3.25 -7.81
N ASN A 232 8.19 -4.21 -6.92
CA ASN A 232 9.43 -4.99 -6.96
C ASN A 232 9.51 -5.87 -8.22
N ILE A 233 8.40 -6.50 -8.61
CA ILE A 233 8.34 -7.38 -9.79
C ILE A 233 8.78 -6.69 -11.08
N SER A 234 8.49 -5.40 -11.21
CA SER A 234 8.74 -4.60 -12.42
C SER A 234 9.98 -3.71 -12.31
N PHE A 235 10.76 -3.84 -11.24
CA PHE A 235 11.95 -3.02 -11.03
C PHE A 235 12.92 -3.12 -12.23
N GLY A 236 13.46 -1.98 -12.66
CA GLY A 236 14.39 -1.89 -13.80
C GLY A 236 13.75 -1.95 -15.19
N LEU A 237 12.43 -2.18 -15.32
CA LEU A 237 11.77 -2.28 -16.62
C LEU A 237 11.10 -0.97 -17.07
N PRO A 238 10.99 -0.71 -18.39
CA PRO A 238 10.11 0.33 -18.91
C PRO A 238 8.64 -0.07 -18.73
N ASN A 239 7.73 0.93 -18.71
CA ASN A 239 6.28 0.72 -18.58
C ASN A 239 5.87 -0.20 -17.41
N ARG A 240 6.47 0.03 -16.23
CA ARG A 240 6.25 -0.75 -15.00
C ARG A 240 4.77 -0.95 -14.65
N HIS A 241 3.96 0.09 -14.84
CA HIS A 241 2.51 0.04 -14.60
C HIS A 241 1.82 -1.08 -15.41
N GLY A 242 2.25 -1.33 -16.65
CA GLY A 242 1.68 -2.43 -17.46
C GLY A 242 1.93 -3.81 -16.84
N ILE A 243 3.14 -4.03 -16.30
CA ILE A 243 3.48 -5.27 -15.59
C ILE A 243 2.72 -5.38 -14.28
N ASN A 244 2.71 -4.31 -13.47
CA ASN A 244 2.02 -4.30 -12.17
C ASN A 244 0.51 -4.55 -12.32
N ASN A 245 -0.13 -3.95 -13.32
CA ASN A 245 -1.55 -4.15 -13.62
C ASN A 245 -1.91 -5.61 -13.97
N ALA A 246 -0.99 -6.36 -14.56
CA ALA A 246 -1.18 -7.78 -14.84
C ALA A 246 -0.81 -8.63 -13.60
N PHE A 247 0.29 -8.28 -12.94
CA PHE A 247 0.82 -8.98 -11.78
C PHE A 247 -0.16 -9.02 -10.61
N LEU A 248 -0.72 -7.88 -10.20
CA LEU A 248 -1.57 -7.80 -9.01
C LEU A 248 -2.81 -8.70 -9.08
N PRO A 249 -3.62 -8.71 -10.17
CA PRO A 249 -4.72 -9.67 -10.34
C PRO A 249 -4.26 -11.13 -10.34
N MET A 250 -3.13 -11.44 -10.99
CA MET A 250 -2.60 -12.81 -11.02
C MET A 250 -2.14 -13.27 -9.64
N ALA A 251 -1.42 -12.42 -8.91
CA ALA A 251 -0.98 -12.66 -7.55
C ALA A 251 -2.18 -12.86 -6.62
N MET A 252 -3.21 -12.01 -6.74
CA MET A 252 -4.47 -12.16 -6.00
C MET A 252 -5.11 -13.53 -6.27
N ALA A 253 -5.23 -13.93 -7.53
CA ALA A 253 -5.82 -15.21 -7.92
C ALA A 253 -5.05 -16.41 -7.36
N THR A 254 -3.73 -16.29 -7.18
CA THR A 254 -2.88 -17.36 -6.64
C THR A 254 -2.83 -17.37 -5.11
N GLY A 255 -3.41 -16.40 -4.42
CA GLY A 255 -3.47 -16.36 -2.95
C GLY A 255 -2.88 -15.12 -2.29
N MET A 256 -2.47 -14.11 -3.05
CA MET A 256 -2.07 -12.83 -2.47
C MET A 256 -3.26 -12.05 -1.94
N THR A 257 -3.15 -11.49 -0.73
CA THR A 257 -4.26 -10.80 -0.06
C THR A 257 -4.05 -9.31 0.08
N SER A 258 -2.81 -8.83 -0.02
CA SER A 258 -2.48 -7.42 0.00
C SER A 258 -1.25 -7.06 -0.83
N ALA A 259 -1.07 -5.76 -1.06
CA ALA A 259 0.19 -5.22 -1.54
C ALA A 259 0.46 -3.83 -0.98
N ILE A 260 1.73 -3.55 -0.71
CA ILE A 260 2.27 -2.21 -0.44
C ILE A 260 2.55 -1.57 -1.80
N MET A 261 1.86 -0.48 -2.09
CA MET A 261 1.92 0.19 -3.39
C MET A 261 1.48 1.64 -3.30
N ASN A 262 1.87 2.46 -4.28
CA ASN A 262 1.29 3.78 -4.47
C ASN A 262 -0.10 3.66 -5.15
N PRO A 263 -1.21 3.95 -4.46
CA PRO A 263 -2.54 3.90 -5.05
C PRO A 263 -2.85 5.15 -5.89
N VAL A 264 -2.04 6.20 -5.79
CA VAL A 264 -2.32 7.53 -6.35
C VAL A 264 -1.68 7.68 -7.72
N ALA A 265 -2.49 7.95 -8.73
CA ALA A 265 -2.04 8.40 -10.05
C ALA A 265 -1.33 9.75 -9.91
N ILE A 266 -0.18 9.91 -10.57
CA ILE A 266 0.58 11.17 -10.55
C ILE A 266 -0.31 12.31 -11.10
N PRO A 267 -0.61 13.33 -10.28
CA PRO A 267 -1.41 14.45 -10.75
C PRO A 267 -0.70 15.23 -11.86
N VAL A 268 -1.47 15.76 -12.79
CA VAL A 268 -0.92 16.57 -13.88
C VAL A 268 -0.43 17.91 -13.33
N GLY A 269 0.89 18.14 -13.43
CA GLY A 269 1.51 19.38 -12.98
C GLY A 269 1.46 20.53 -14.02
N PRO A 270 1.76 21.77 -13.60
CA PRO A 270 1.66 22.97 -14.44
C PRO A 270 2.46 22.90 -15.74
N LYS A 271 3.65 22.28 -15.71
CA LYS A 271 4.49 22.12 -16.91
C LYS A 271 3.80 21.29 -17.99
N LYS A 272 3.27 20.12 -17.61
CA LYS A 272 2.59 19.20 -18.54
C LYS A 272 1.28 19.80 -19.06
N LEU A 273 0.58 20.57 -18.22
CA LEU A 273 -0.58 21.36 -18.62
C LEU A 273 -0.22 22.38 -19.71
N ALA A 274 0.81 23.20 -19.47
CA ALA A 274 1.24 24.22 -20.41
C ALA A 274 1.70 23.62 -21.76
N GLU A 275 2.50 22.55 -21.72
CA GLU A 275 2.92 21.80 -22.91
C GLU A 275 1.72 21.28 -23.70
N LYS A 276 0.71 20.70 -23.02
CA LYS A 276 -0.47 20.19 -23.70
C LYS A 276 -1.35 21.30 -24.28
N ARG A 277 -1.53 22.42 -23.57
CA ARG A 277 -2.28 23.59 -24.07
C ARG A 277 -1.64 24.13 -25.34
N ALA A 278 -0.33 24.33 -25.35
CA ALA A 278 0.42 24.77 -26.53
C ALA A 278 0.30 23.78 -27.71
N GLU A 279 0.35 22.46 -27.44
CA GLU A 279 0.14 21.43 -28.48
C GLU A 279 -1.26 21.52 -29.12
N ILE A 280 -2.30 21.74 -28.32
CA ILE A 280 -3.69 21.83 -28.79
C ILE A 280 -3.92 23.13 -29.57
N GLU A 281 -3.41 24.25 -29.07
CA GLU A 281 -3.50 25.55 -29.76
C GLU A 281 -2.74 25.55 -31.09
N ALA A 282 -1.56 24.89 -31.15
CA ALA A 282 -0.80 24.74 -32.39
C ALA A 282 -1.55 23.92 -33.46
N LYS A 283 -2.54 23.11 -33.07
CA LYS A 283 -3.45 22.39 -33.98
C LYS A 283 -4.65 23.24 -34.43
N GLY A 284 -4.70 24.53 -34.05
CA GLY A 284 -5.78 25.46 -34.37
C GLY A 284 -7.04 25.28 -33.53
N ILE A 285 -6.98 24.50 -32.45
CA ILE A 285 -8.10 24.30 -31.53
C ILE A 285 -8.11 25.45 -30.52
N ILE A 286 -9.21 26.20 -30.49
CA ILE A 286 -9.40 27.29 -29.53
C ILE A 286 -9.83 26.70 -28.20
N ILE A 287 -9.06 26.95 -27.15
CA ILE A 287 -9.41 26.60 -25.77
C ILE A 287 -10.13 27.81 -25.14
N PRO A 288 -11.33 27.64 -24.57
CA PRO A 288 -12.01 28.71 -23.85
C PRO A 288 -11.16 29.29 -22.72
N ALA A 289 -11.11 30.62 -22.61
CA ALA A 289 -10.28 31.30 -21.61
C ALA A 289 -10.71 31.01 -20.16
N ASP A 290 -11.95 30.58 -19.96
CA ASP A 290 -12.56 30.24 -18.67
C ASP A 290 -12.52 28.72 -18.37
N MET A 291 -11.94 27.90 -19.25
CA MET A 291 -11.80 26.47 -19.00
C MET A 291 -10.75 26.19 -17.91
N ASP A 292 -11.21 25.66 -16.78
CA ASP A 292 -10.33 25.25 -15.69
C ASP A 292 -9.43 24.06 -16.05
N ASP A 293 -8.33 23.90 -15.32
CA ASP A 293 -7.31 22.88 -15.61
C ASP A 293 -7.80 21.43 -15.46
N GLU A 294 -8.76 21.16 -14.57
CA GLU A 294 -9.32 19.81 -14.40
C GLU A 294 -10.19 19.44 -15.59
N THR A 295 -11.10 20.35 -15.99
CA THR A 295 -11.93 20.18 -17.19
C THR A 295 -11.05 20.03 -18.44
N PHE A 296 -9.98 20.83 -18.55
CA PHE A 296 -9.01 20.70 -19.63
C PHE A 296 -8.33 19.32 -19.63
N CYS A 297 -7.85 18.84 -18.48
CA CYS A 297 -7.21 17.52 -18.38
C CYS A 297 -8.14 16.38 -18.81
N GLN A 298 -9.40 16.40 -18.37
CA GLN A 298 -10.38 15.37 -18.71
C GLN A 298 -10.74 15.40 -20.21
N THR A 299 -10.97 16.60 -20.76
CA THR A 299 -11.35 16.77 -22.17
C THR A 299 -10.27 16.27 -23.13
N PHE A 300 -9.01 16.52 -22.82
CA PHE A 300 -7.88 16.17 -23.69
C PHE A 300 -7.14 14.90 -23.26
N GLY A 301 -7.72 14.10 -22.36
CA GLY A 301 -7.17 12.81 -21.93
C GLY A 301 -5.80 12.92 -21.25
N LEU A 302 -5.51 14.03 -20.58
CA LEU A 302 -4.23 14.28 -19.91
C LEU A 302 -4.14 13.60 -18.53
N GLY A 303 -5.29 13.21 -17.98
CA GLY A 303 -5.44 12.65 -16.64
C GLY A 303 -6.26 13.58 -15.75
N SER A 304 -5.77 13.84 -14.54
CA SER A 304 -6.44 14.67 -13.53
C SER A 304 -5.41 15.56 -12.83
N THR A 305 -5.80 16.80 -12.52
CA THR A 305 -5.01 17.70 -11.65
C THR A 305 -5.15 17.33 -10.18
N LYS A 306 -6.20 16.57 -9.85
CA LYS A 306 -6.48 16.07 -8.50
C LYS A 306 -5.89 14.68 -8.29
N PRO A 307 -5.54 14.29 -7.06
CA PRO A 307 -5.22 12.91 -6.73
C PRO A 307 -6.38 11.99 -7.12
N ARG A 308 -6.08 10.93 -7.87
CA ARG A 308 -7.04 9.90 -8.29
C ARG A 308 -6.40 8.53 -8.11
N ALA A 309 -7.22 7.49 -8.12
CA ALA A 309 -6.73 6.12 -8.15
C ALA A 309 -5.90 5.86 -9.41
N GLY A 310 -4.77 5.16 -9.24
CA GLY A 310 -3.90 4.69 -10.32
C GLY A 310 -4.52 3.54 -11.13
N LYS A 311 -3.86 3.16 -12.22
CA LYS A 311 -4.31 2.05 -13.07
C LYS A 311 -4.25 0.70 -12.34
N GLU A 312 -3.31 0.54 -11.42
CA GLU A 312 -3.22 -0.65 -10.57
C GLU A 312 -4.46 -0.80 -9.68
N MET A 313 -5.05 0.31 -9.22
CA MET A 313 -6.30 0.28 -8.44
C MET A 313 -7.49 -0.18 -9.30
N GLU A 314 -7.53 0.20 -10.58
CA GLU A 314 -8.53 -0.30 -11.53
C GLU A 314 -8.38 -1.82 -11.73
N ALA A 315 -7.15 -2.30 -11.93
CA ALA A 315 -6.87 -3.73 -12.06
C ALA A 315 -7.29 -4.52 -10.81
N ILE A 316 -7.00 -4.00 -9.62
CA ILE A 316 -7.43 -4.61 -8.35
C ILE A 316 -8.96 -4.64 -8.21
N ARG A 317 -9.66 -3.54 -8.56
CA ARG A 317 -11.14 -3.52 -8.51
C ARG A 317 -11.76 -4.51 -9.49
N ALA A 318 -11.20 -4.64 -10.68
CA ALA A 318 -11.62 -5.66 -11.64
C ALA A 318 -11.42 -7.07 -11.06
N ALA A 319 -10.25 -7.33 -10.47
CA ALA A 319 -9.96 -8.62 -9.84
C ALA A 319 -10.92 -8.92 -8.68
N ASN A 320 -11.21 -7.94 -7.82
CA ASN A 320 -12.21 -8.07 -6.74
C ASN A 320 -13.58 -8.44 -7.29
N PHE A 321 -14.04 -7.80 -8.37
CA PHE A 321 -15.33 -8.13 -8.97
C PHE A 321 -15.33 -9.54 -9.59
N LEU A 322 -14.29 -9.90 -10.34
CA LEU A 322 -14.14 -11.21 -10.98
C LEU A 322 -14.03 -12.37 -9.97
N THR A 323 -13.51 -12.10 -8.78
CA THR A 323 -13.34 -13.08 -7.68
C THR A 323 -14.49 -13.06 -6.68
N ASN A 324 -15.55 -12.30 -6.95
CA ASN A 324 -16.72 -12.12 -6.06
C ASN A 324 -16.39 -11.51 -4.68
N ASN A 325 -15.29 -10.78 -4.59
CA ASN A 325 -14.92 -9.96 -3.43
C ASN A 325 -15.51 -8.53 -3.50
N ASP A 326 -16.19 -8.17 -4.60
CA ASP A 326 -17.10 -7.03 -4.74
C ASP A 326 -18.47 -7.56 -5.19
N GLU A 327 -19.29 -8.03 -4.24
CA GLU A 327 -20.56 -8.69 -4.54
C GLU A 327 -21.48 -7.77 -5.37
N GLY A 328 -21.85 -8.23 -6.57
CA GLY A 328 -22.66 -7.44 -7.50
C GLY A 328 -21.94 -6.27 -8.18
N GLY A 329 -20.62 -6.11 -7.97
CA GLY A 329 -19.78 -5.14 -8.67
C GLY A 329 -20.04 -3.69 -8.28
N ALA A 330 -20.54 -3.43 -7.08
CA ALA A 330 -20.94 -2.08 -6.66
C ALA A 330 -19.75 -1.12 -6.62
N ALA A 331 -18.58 -1.57 -6.14
CA ALA A 331 -17.37 -0.75 -6.13
C ALA A 331 -16.83 -0.52 -7.55
N TRP A 332 -16.88 -1.54 -8.42
CA TRP A 332 -16.53 -1.41 -9.84
C TRP A 332 -17.41 -0.40 -10.57
N ILE A 333 -18.73 -0.49 -10.41
CA ILE A 333 -19.70 0.42 -11.04
C ILE A 333 -19.47 1.84 -10.53
N LYS A 334 -19.35 2.05 -9.22
CA LYS A 334 -19.11 3.38 -8.63
C LYS A 334 -17.83 4.02 -9.16
N PHE A 335 -16.77 3.23 -9.35
CA PHE A 335 -15.48 3.72 -9.83
C PHE A 335 -15.51 4.15 -11.30
N ASN A 336 -16.25 3.43 -12.15
CA ASN A 336 -16.26 3.65 -13.60
C ASN A 336 -17.42 4.50 -14.10
N LYS A 337 -18.35 4.91 -13.22
CA LYS A 337 -19.49 5.74 -13.60
C LYS A 337 -19.04 7.16 -13.97
N ALA A 338 -19.51 7.68 -15.10
CA ALA A 338 -19.17 9.04 -15.52
C ALA A 338 -19.82 10.08 -14.58
N PRO A 339 -19.15 11.23 -14.33
CA PRO A 339 -19.78 12.33 -13.62
C PRO A 339 -21.06 12.79 -14.34
N GLY A 340 -22.24 12.64 -13.72
CA GLY A 340 -23.53 13.08 -14.26
C GLY A 340 -24.55 11.96 -14.54
N ASP A 341 -24.15 10.68 -14.51
CA ASP A 341 -25.04 9.54 -14.80
C ASP A 341 -26.03 9.20 -13.66
N ASP A 342 -26.08 10.00 -12.58
CA ASP A 342 -27.04 9.82 -11.48
C ASP A 342 -28.46 10.28 -11.86
N ALA A 343 -28.62 11.10 -12.90
CA ALA A 343 -29.91 11.64 -13.30
C ALA A 343 -30.80 10.69 -14.14
N ALA A 344 -30.23 9.61 -14.71
CA ALA A 344 -30.95 8.74 -15.66
C ALA A 344 -31.46 7.41 -15.07
N GLY A 345 -31.12 7.08 -13.83
CA GLY A 345 -31.33 5.75 -13.24
C GLY A 345 -32.58 5.58 -12.36
N GLY A 346 -33.44 6.60 -12.26
CA GLY A 346 -34.71 6.49 -11.54
C GLY A 346 -35.59 5.42 -12.18
N ARG A 347 -35.61 4.22 -11.60
CA ARG A 347 -36.49 3.10 -11.97
C ARG A 347 -37.95 3.58 -12.01
N GLY A 348 -38.42 3.98 -13.18
CA GLY A 348 -39.82 4.16 -13.47
C GLY A 348 -40.53 2.83 -13.19
N GLY A 349 -41.33 2.79 -12.13
CA GLY A 349 -42.09 1.62 -11.74
C GLY A 349 -42.91 1.10 -12.92
N ARG A 350 -42.61 -0.11 -13.38
CA ARG A 350 -43.49 -0.89 -14.26
C ARG A 350 -44.79 -1.15 -13.50
N ARG A 351 -45.74 -0.24 -13.67
CA ARG A 351 -47.16 -0.46 -13.31
C ARG A 351 -47.63 -1.64 -14.17
N ARG A 352 -47.72 -2.83 -13.57
CA ARG A 352 -48.44 -3.97 -14.11
C ARG A 352 -49.89 -3.52 -14.35
N ARG A 353 -50.25 -3.25 -15.62
CA ARG A 353 -51.65 -3.26 -16.05
C ARG A 353 -52.10 -4.71 -16.05
N ARG A 354 -52.90 -5.10 -15.06
CA ARG A 354 -53.84 -6.22 -15.20
C ARG A 354 -55.00 -5.69 -16.05
N GLY A 355 -55.18 -6.30 -17.21
CA GLY A 355 -56.39 -6.27 -18.02
C GLY A 355 -56.78 -7.71 -18.27
#